data_AF-H0HVF3-F1
#
_entry.id   AF-H0HVF3-F1
#
_cell.length_a   1.000
_cell.length_b   1.000
_cell.length_c   1.000
_cell.angle_alpha   90.00
_cell.angle_beta   90.00
_cell.angle_gamma   90.00
#
_symmetry.space_group_name_H-M   'P 1'
#
loop_
_entity.id
_entity.type
_entity.pdbx_description
1 polymer ?
#
loop_
_entity_poly.entity_id
_entity_poly.type
_entity_poly.pdbx_seq_one_letter_code
_entity_poly.pdbx_strand_id
1 'polypeptide(L)'
;MTLPPTRKREAKPATAEPLLRRFGIAVVMSPADLARAAAARRAAAMRAARPRALCLPLFDPPRRFPSQQKRRHVPAHAAPRILFPGVTEPFFLPPPPSPDDPIDATQLGRRLAALATALDDLPGQAKRFARWKARNTRENTSGRPRRISPLRRGRPPGGRLTRFDPSAYRDAAGAQRRNAPRNVREVDEILAHAHALAIYALERPDTS
;
A
#
# COMPACT_ATOMS: atom_id res chain seq x y z
N MET A 1 -33.61 -18.51 -10.20
CA MET A 1 -32.85 -17.62 -11.11
C MET A 1 -31.52 -18.28 -11.46
N THR A 2 -31.51 -19.07 -12.53
CA THR A 2 -30.36 -19.83 -13.03
C THR A 2 -29.58 -18.97 -14.02
N LEU A 3 -28.27 -18.78 -13.78
CA LEU A 3 -27.41 -18.00 -14.67
C LEU A 3 -27.03 -18.80 -15.92
N PRO A 4 -26.97 -18.17 -17.11
CA PRO A 4 -26.61 -18.86 -18.34
C PRO A 4 -25.15 -19.35 -18.31
N PRO A 5 -24.86 -20.48 -18.97
CA PRO A 5 -23.52 -21.06 -19.01
C PRO A 5 -22.54 -20.12 -19.73
N THR A 6 -21.30 -20.08 -19.24
CA THR A 6 -20.23 -19.26 -19.82
C THR A 6 -19.87 -19.78 -21.21
N ARG A 7 -20.01 -18.94 -22.25
CA ARG A 7 -19.55 -19.26 -23.60
C ARG A 7 -18.06 -19.67 -23.58
N LYS A 8 -17.75 -20.87 -24.08
CA LYS A 8 -16.36 -21.30 -24.33
C LYS A 8 -15.75 -20.33 -25.34
N ARG A 9 -14.69 -19.63 -24.95
CA ARG A 9 -13.87 -18.86 -25.89
C ARG A 9 -13.08 -19.87 -26.72
N GLU A 10 -13.34 -19.91 -28.02
CA GLU A 10 -12.49 -20.63 -28.96
C GLU A 10 -11.07 -20.07 -28.86
N ALA A 11 -10.10 -20.99 -28.72
CA ALA A 11 -8.70 -20.64 -28.65
C ALA A 11 -8.27 -20.13 -30.03
N LYS A 12 -7.85 -18.85 -30.09
CA LYS A 12 -7.25 -18.29 -31.29
C LYS A 12 -6.03 -19.17 -31.67
N PRO A 13 -5.84 -19.53 -32.96
CA PRO A 13 -4.73 -20.40 -33.35
C PRO A 13 -3.41 -19.81 -32.85
N ALA A 14 -2.63 -20.63 -32.16
CA ALA A 14 -1.36 -20.24 -31.57
C ALA A 14 -0.36 -19.95 -32.69
N THR A 15 -0.17 -18.68 -33.01
CA THR A 15 0.86 -18.25 -33.96
C THR A 15 2.23 -18.53 -33.33
N ALA A 16 3.11 -19.28 -34.00
CA ALA A 16 4.43 -19.67 -33.48
C ALA A 16 5.44 -18.51 -33.46
N GLU A 17 5.16 -17.41 -34.16
CA GLU A 17 6.04 -16.26 -34.31
C GLU A 17 6.55 -15.61 -33.01
N PRO A 18 5.75 -15.45 -31.93
CA PRO A 18 6.23 -14.90 -30.66
C PRO A 18 7.24 -15.83 -29.98
N LEU A 19 7.08 -17.14 -30.16
CA LEU A 19 7.98 -18.16 -29.63
C LEU A 19 9.31 -18.16 -30.40
N LEU A 20 9.25 -18.12 -31.73
CA LEU A 20 10.44 -18.04 -32.60
C LEU A 20 11.27 -16.78 -32.33
N ARG A 21 10.64 -15.62 -32.11
CA ARG A 21 11.33 -14.37 -31.72
C ARG A 21 12.04 -14.46 -30.38
N ARG A 22 11.46 -15.17 -29.40
CA ARG A 22 12.08 -15.37 -28.08
C ARG A 22 13.38 -16.17 -28.18
N PHE A 23 13.51 -17.04 -29.19
CA PHE A 23 14.72 -17.80 -29.50
C PHE A 23 15.66 -17.09 -30.49
N GLY A 24 15.40 -15.82 -30.82
CA GLY A 24 16.25 -15.03 -31.73
C GLY A 24 16.10 -15.38 -33.21
N ILE A 25 15.10 -16.19 -33.58
CA ILE A 25 14.84 -16.55 -34.97
C ILE A 25 14.12 -15.37 -35.64
N ALA A 26 14.76 -14.80 -36.66
CA ALA A 26 14.21 -13.71 -37.44
C ALA A 26 13.02 -14.20 -38.27
N VAL A 27 11.81 -13.82 -37.86
CA VAL A 27 10.59 -14.04 -38.64
C VAL A 27 10.35 -12.79 -39.49
N VAL A 28 10.42 -12.94 -40.81
CA VAL A 28 10.07 -11.88 -41.76
C VAL A 28 8.58 -11.57 -41.59
N MET A 29 8.27 -10.32 -41.20
CA MET A 29 6.88 -9.86 -41.11
C MET A 29 6.40 -9.40 -42.48
N SER A 30 5.16 -9.73 -42.83
CA SER A 30 4.49 -9.08 -43.97
C SER A 30 4.37 -7.56 -43.72
N PRO A 31 4.43 -6.72 -44.76
CA PRO A 31 4.14 -5.28 -44.65
C PRO A 31 2.82 -4.98 -43.93
N ALA A 32 1.81 -5.84 -44.13
CA ALA A 32 0.50 -5.73 -43.47
C ALA A 32 0.57 -6.00 -41.96
N ASP A 33 1.48 -6.86 -41.51
CA ASP A 33 1.69 -7.14 -40.08
C ASP A 33 2.50 -6.03 -39.42
N LEU A 34 3.48 -5.44 -40.14
CA LEU A 34 4.22 -4.27 -39.68
C LEU A 34 3.29 -3.06 -39.49
N ALA A 35 2.38 -2.82 -40.44
CA ALA A 35 1.37 -1.77 -40.35
C ALA A 35 0.43 -1.98 -39.14
N ARG A 36 -0.04 -3.22 -38.92
CA ARG A 36 -0.86 -3.58 -37.75
C ARG A 36 -0.11 -3.42 -36.43
N ALA A 37 1.15 -3.82 -36.36
CA ALA A 37 1.99 -3.65 -35.18
C ALA A 37 2.25 -2.16 -34.86
N ALA A 38 2.50 -1.33 -35.89
CA ALA A 38 2.67 0.10 -35.75
C ALA A 38 1.37 0.79 -35.28
N ALA A 39 0.22 0.41 -35.84
CA ALA A 39 -1.09 0.89 -35.41
C ALA A 39 -1.39 0.49 -33.94
N ALA A 40 -1.07 -0.74 -33.56
CA ALA A 40 -1.23 -1.21 -32.18
C ALA A 40 -0.33 -0.43 -31.20
N ARG A 41 0.93 -0.13 -31.57
CA ARG A 41 1.84 0.72 -30.79
C ARG A 41 1.31 2.14 -30.63
N ARG A 42 0.81 2.75 -31.72
CA ARG A 42 0.18 4.09 -31.68
C ARG A 42 -1.05 4.10 -30.77
N ALA A 43 -1.92 3.10 -30.89
CA ALA A 43 -3.10 2.97 -30.03
C ALA A 43 -2.73 2.74 -28.56
N ALA A 44 -1.66 1.99 -28.27
CA ALA A 44 -1.15 1.79 -26.92
C ALA A 44 -0.55 3.09 -26.35
N ALA A 45 0.21 3.84 -27.15
CA ALA A 45 0.76 5.14 -26.76
C ALA A 45 -0.34 6.15 -26.46
N MET A 46 -1.38 6.25 -27.29
CA MET A 46 -2.55 7.10 -27.03
C MET A 46 -3.30 6.69 -25.76
N ARG A 47 -3.44 5.38 -25.51
CA ARG A 47 -4.03 4.88 -24.26
C ARG A 47 -3.18 5.21 -23.03
N ALA A 48 -1.85 5.19 -23.15
CA ALA A 48 -0.93 5.53 -22.06
C ALA A 48 -0.89 7.04 -21.77
N ALA A 49 -1.01 7.87 -22.81
CA ALA A 49 -1.04 9.33 -22.71
C ALA A 49 -2.35 9.86 -22.12
N ARG A 50 -3.45 9.09 -22.20
CA ARG A 50 -4.73 9.51 -21.62
C ARG A 50 -4.60 9.61 -20.10
N PRO A 51 -4.86 10.79 -19.50
CA PRO A 51 -4.83 10.92 -18.04
C PRO A 51 -5.87 9.96 -17.46
N ARG A 52 -5.38 8.98 -16.69
CA ARG A 52 -6.28 8.03 -16.02
C ARG A 52 -6.96 8.80 -14.90
N ALA A 53 -8.29 8.91 -14.98
CA ALA A 53 -9.07 9.43 -13.87
C ALA A 53 -8.69 8.66 -12.60
N LEU A 54 -8.40 9.39 -11.52
CA LEU A 54 -8.25 8.75 -10.23
C LEU A 54 -9.62 8.21 -9.84
N CYS A 55 -9.72 6.90 -9.64
CA CYS A 55 -10.88 6.30 -8.99
C CYS A 55 -10.58 6.20 -7.50
N LEU A 56 -11.58 6.47 -6.66
CA LEU A 56 -11.45 6.20 -5.24
C LEU A 56 -11.13 4.70 -5.05
N PRO A 57 -10.01 4.37 -4.37
CA PRO A 57 -9.69 2.98 -4.10
C PRO A 57 -10.77 2.41 -3.19
N LEU A 58 -11.24 1.20 -3.51
CA LEU A 58 -12.28 0.54 -2.71
C LEU A 58 -11.81 0.20 -1.29
N PHE A 59 -10.50 0.11 -1.08
CA PHE A 59 -9.88 -0.25 0.19
C PHE A 59 -8.72 0.68 0.47
N ASP A 60 -8.44 0.89 1.76
CA ASP A 60 -7.26 1.64 2.19
C ASP A 60 -5.98 1.01 1.64
N PRO A 61 -5.04 1.81 1.10
CA PRO A 61 -3.72 1.32 0.76
C PRO A 61 -3.08 0.62 1.96
N PRO A 62 -2.47 -0.57 1.77
CA PRO A 62 -1.79 -1.27 2.85
C PRO A 62 -0.68 -0.41 3.45
N ARG A 63 -0.33 -0.64 4.72
CA ARG A 63 0.80 0.05 5.36
C ARG A 63 2.06 -0.26 4.59
N ARG A 64 2.57 0.74 3.86
CA ARG A 64 3.93 0.72 3.36
C ARG A 64 4.78 1.14 4.55
N PHE A 65 5.44 0.17 5.18
CA PHE A 65 6.51 0.51 6.11
C PHE A 65 7.60 1.24 5.31
N PRO A 66 8.21 2.32 5.87
CA PRO A 66 9.25 3.06 5.15
C PRO A 66 10.43 2.18 4.74
N SER A 67 10.65 1.06 5.44
CA SER A 67 11.64 0.04 5.07
C SER A 67 11.33 -0.73 3.77
N GLN A 68 10.06 -0.75 3.34
CA GLN A 68 9.57 -1.49 2.16
C GLN A 68 9.22 -0.56 0.99
N GLN A 69 9.12 0.75 1.22
CA GLN A 69 9.24 1.71 0.14
C GLN A 69 10.69 1.68 -0.31
N LYS A 70 11.01 0.86 -1.32
CA LYS A 70 12.03 1.23 -2.31
C LYS A 70 11.54 2.52 -2.96
N ARG A 71 11.61 3.65 -2.26
CA ARG A 71 11.68 4.94 -2.93
C ARG A 71 12.88 4.76 -3.86
N ARG A 72 12.70 4.93 -5.16
CA ARG A 72 13.80 5.45 -5.99
C ARG A 72 14.04 6.89 -5.52
N HIS A 73 14.39 7.03 -4.25
CA HIS A 73 15.05 8.19 -3.72
C HIS A 73 16.49 7.88 -4.07
N VAL A 74 17.05 8.64 -4.99
CA VAL A 74 18.49 8.69 -5.16
C VAL A 74 19.01 9.09 -3.78
N PRO A 75 19.62 8.17 -3.05
CA PRO A 75 19.85 8.37 -1.64
C PRO A 75 20.90 9.47 -1.44
N ALA A 76 21.04 10.00 -0.22
CA ALA A 76 21.99 11.07 0.15
C ALA A 76 23.49 10.74 -0.11
N HIS A 77 23.75 9.66 -0.85
CA HIS A 77 25.02 9.06 -1.25
C HIS A 77 25.14 8.89 -2.79
N ALA A 78 24.25 9.46 -3.60
CA ALA A 78 24.49 9.59 -5.05
C ALA A 78 25.19 10.89 -5.44
N ALA A 79 25.41 11.78 -4.48
CA ALA A 79 26.62 12.57 -4.40
C ALA A 79 27.71 11.65 -3.82
N PRO A 80 28.92 11.55 -4.39
CA PRO A 80 30.01 10.87 -3.71
C PRO A 80 30.25 11.56 -2.35
N ARG A 81 29.95 10.84 -1.26
CA ARG A 81 30.18 11.32 0.12
C ARG A 81 31.66 11.35 0.50
N ILE A 82 32.51 10.79 -0.35
CA ILE A 82 33.96 10.79 -0.23
C ILE A 82 34.49 11.70 -1.32
N LEU A 83 35.02 12.85 -0.92
CA LEU A 83 35.71 13.75 -1.82
C LEU A 83 37.18 13.34 -1.83
N PHE A 84 37.70 12.90 -2.98
CA PHE A 84 39.13 12.76 -3.19
C PHE A 84 39.64 14.08 -3.77
N PRO A 85 40.48 14.85 -3.05
CA PRO A 85 41.00 16.10 -3.55
C PRO A 85 41.69 15.89 -4.91
N GLY A 86 41.21 16.59 -5.95
CA GLY A 86 41.75 16.48 -7.31
C GLY A 86 41.21 15.35 -8.19
N VAL A 87 40.34 14.46 -7.68
CA VAL A 87 39.77 13.33 -8.44
C VAL A 87 38.24 13.40 -8.53
N THR A 88 37.56 13.88 -7.47
CA THR A 88 36.10 13.94 -7.42
C THR A 88 35.62 15.40 -7.44
N GLU A 89 34.76 15.74 -8.39
CA GLU A 89 34.07 17.05 -8.40
C GLU A 89 32.99 17.09 -7.29
N PRO A 90 32.96 18.15 -6.45
CA PRO A 90 31.94 18.27 -5.42
C PRO A 90 30.52 18.32 -6.01
N PHE A 91 29.68 17.33 -5.68
CA PHE A 91 28.26 17.36 -6.06
C PHE A 91 27.44 18.06 -4.97
N PHE A 92 26.75 19.14 -5.33
CA PHE A 92 25.86 19.85 -4.43
C PHE A 92 24.46 19.21 -4.44
N LEU A 93 23.97 18.87 -3.25
CA LEU A 93 22.57 18.49 -3.09
C LEU A 93 21.68 19.71 -3.36
N PRO A 94 20.47 19.52 -3.95
CA PRO A 94 19.52 20.61 -4.04
C PRO A 94 19.21 21.12 -2.61
N PRO A 95 18.99 22.43 -2.45
CA PRO A 95 18.60 22.99 -1.17
C PRO A 95 17.33 22.29 -0.65
N PRO A 96 17.19 22.12 0.67
CA PRO A 96 15.94 21.60 1.22
C PRO A 96 14.78 22.51 0.80
N PRO A 97 13.58 21.95 0.59
CA PRO A 97 12.42 22.77 0.23
C PRO A 97 12.18 23.85 1.29
N SER A 98 11.92 25.07 0.83
CA SER A 98 11.59 26.21 1.68
C SER A 98 10.16 26.06 2.23
N PRO A 99 9.87 26.56 3.45
CA PRO A 99 8.49 26.64 3.95
C PRO A 99 7.54 27.41 3.01
N ASP A 100 8.07 28.35 2.24
CA ASP A 100 7.32 29.21 1.32
C ASP A 100 7.22 28.65 -0.11
N ASP A 101 7.75 27.45 -0.37
CA ASP A 101 7.68 26.83 -1.70
C ASP A 101 6.22 26.54 -2.09
N PRO A 102 5.77 26.91 -3.31
CA PRO A 102 4.41 26.66 -3.74
C PRO A 102 4.14 25.15 -3.84
N ILE A 103 3.09 24.69 -3.15
CA ILE A 103 2.70 23.28 -3.14
C ILE A 103 1.71 23.02 -4.28
N ASP A 104 2.05 22.08 -5.17
CA ASP A 104 1.14 21.62 -6.22
C ASP A 104 -0.10 20.89 -5.64
N ALA A 105 -1.27 21.53 -5.73
CA ALA A 105 -2.55 21.00 -5.26
C ALA A 105 -3.28 20.12 -6.30
N THR A 106 -2.73 19.91 -7.49
CA THR A 106 -3.41 19.15 -8.57
C THR A 106 -3.78 17.73 -8.13
N GLN A 107 -2.90 17.05 -7.39
CA GLN A 107 -3.15 15.70 -6.91
C GLN A 107 -4.29 15.67 -5.88
N LEU A 108 -4.39 16.69 -5.03
CA LEU A 108 -5.47 16.83 -4.07
C LEU A 108 -6.81 17.04 -4.78
N GLY A 109 -6.88 17.96 -5.75
CA GLY A 109 -8.08 18.19 -6.55
C GLY A 109 -8.57 16.92 -7.27
N ARG A 110 -7.66 16.15 -7.86
CA ARG A 110 -8.01 14.86 -8.49
C ARG A 110 -8.55 13.83 -7.50
N ARG A 111 -8.08 13.83 -6.24
CA ARG A 111 -8.62 12.93 -5.19
C ARG A 111 -10.01 13.35 -4.75
N LEU A 112 -10.26 14.66 -4.61
CA LEU A 112 -11.59 15.17 -4.26
C LEU A 112 -12.60 14.89 -5.36
N ALA A 113 -12.23 15.08 -6.63
CA ALA A 113 -13.09 14.71 -7.75
C ALA A 113 -13.40 13.20 -7.76
N ALA A 114 -12.40 12.36 -7.49
CA ALA A 114 -12.59 10.92 -7.36
C ALA A 114 -13.56 10.54 -6.23
N LEU A 115 -13.52 11.29 -5.13
CA LEU A 115 -14.42 11.11 -3.99
C LEU A 115 -15.85 11.54 -4.34
N ALA A 116 -16.03 12.71 -4.97
CA ALA A 116 -17.34 13.18 -5.43
C ALA A 116 -18.02 12.14 -6.33
N THR A 117 -17.32 11.68 -7.37
CA THR A 117 -17.86 10.64 -8.28
C THR A 117 -18.20 9.32 -7.60
N ALA A 118 -17.52 8.97 -6.51
CA ALA A 118 -17.82 7.77 -5.74
C ALA A 118 -19.05 7.94 -4.85
N LEU A 119 -19.28 9.15 -4.32
CA LEU A 119 -20.47 9.48 -3.56
C LEU A 119 -21.71 9.59 -4.45
N ASP A 120 -21.56 10.13 -5.66
CA ASP A 120 -22.64 10.21 -6.65
C ASP A 120 -23.14 8.81 -7.09
N ASP A 121 -22.25 7.80 -7.12
CA ASP A 121 -22.57 6.41 -7.45
C ASP A 121 -22.32 5.44 -6.28
N LEU A 122 -22.94 5.73 -5.14
CA LEU A 122 -22.85 4.85 -3.96
C LEU A 122 -23.34 3.41 -4.26
N PRO A 123 -24.46 3.17 -4.98
CA PRO A 123 -24.92 1.82 -5.31
C PRO A 123 -23.94 1.03 -6.19
N GLY A 124 -23.28 1.69 -7.15
CA GLY A 124 -22.25 1.07 -7.99
C GLY A 124 -21.01 0.67 -7.19
N GLN A 125 -20.57 1.51 -6.25
CA GLN A 125 -19.48 1.16 -5.34
C GLN A 125 -19.85 -0.02 -4.43
N ALA A 126 -21.10 -0.10 -3.93
CA ALA A 126 -21.57 -1.24 -3.14
C ALA A 126 -21.55 -2.55 -3.94
N LYS A 127 -21.98 -2.54 -5.21
CA LYS A 127 -21.88 -3.70 -6.11
C LYS A 127 -20.43 -4.13 -6.33
N ARG A 128 -19.52 -3.16 -6.48
CA ARG A 128 -18.08 -3.41 -6.61
C ARG A 128 -17.51 -4.08 -5.34
N PHE A 129 -17.95 -3.62 -4.16
CA PHE A 129 -17.63 -4.24 -2.87
C PHE A 129 -18.13 -5.68 -2.75
N ALA A 130 -19.39 -5.93 -3.11
CA ALA A 130 -19.97 -7.28 -3.10
C ALA A 130 -19.21 -8.25 -4.02
N ARG A 131 -18.83 -7.79 -5.22
CA ARG A 131 -18.01 -8.58 -6.18
C ARG A 131 -16.65 -8.93 -5.62
N TRP A 132 -16.00 -7.99 -4.91
CA TRP A 132 -14.74 -8.28 -4.23
C TRP A 132 -14.94 -9.32 -3.12
N LYS A 133 -15.96 -9.16 -2.27
CA LYS A 133 -16.26 -10.10 -1.17
C LYS A 133 -16.47 -11.52 -1.69
N ALA A 134 -17.28 -11.67 -2.74
CA ALA A 134 -17.52 -12.97 -3.39
C ALA A 134 -16.25 -13.60 -3.96
N ARG A 135 -15.37 -12.79 -4.58
CA ARG A 135 -14.06 -13.26 -5.06
C ARG A 135 -13.16 -13.70 -3.92
N ASN A 136 -13.10 -12.91 -2.85
CA ASN A 136 -12.26 -13.18 -1.69
C ASN A 136 -12.67 -14.48 -0.98
N THR A 137 -13.98 -14.74 -0.83
CA THR A 137 -14.49 -15.98 -0.26
C THR A 137 -14.06 -17.21 -1.07
N ARG A 138 -14.15 -17.15 -2.41
CA ARG A 138 -13.73 -18.26 -3.29
C ARG A 138 -12.21 -18.50 -3.25
N GLU A 139 -11.44 -17.43 -3.14
CA GLU A 139 -9.98 -17.49 -3.21
C GLU A 139 -9.32 -17.82 -1.88
N ASN A 140 -9.96 -17.52 -0.74
CA ASN A 140 -9.45 -17.90 0.58
C ASN A 140 -9.26 -19.42 0.72
N THR A 141 -10.05 -20.23 -0.01
CA THR A 141 -9.88 -21.69 -0.10
C THR A 141 -8.57 -22.11 -0.79
N SER A 142 -7.98 -21.24 -1.62
CA SER A 142 -6.80 -21.56 -2.45
C SER A 142 -5.45 -21.22 -1.83
N GLY A 143 -5.40 -20.79 -0.56
CA GLY A 143 -4.17 -20.58 0.21
C GLY A 143 -3.25 -19.44 -0.25
N ARG A 144 -3.64 -18.64 -1.26
CA ARG A 144 -2.80 -17.55 -1.78
C ARG A 144 -2.84 -16.33 -0.85
N PRO A 145 -1.68 -15.69 -0.56
CA PRO A 145 -1.65 -14.50 0.28
C PRO A 145 -2.38 -13.32 -0.39
N ARG A 146 -3.60 -13.02 0.08
CA ARG A 146 -4.41 -11.88 -0.38
C ARG A 146 -5.02 -11.11 0.79
N ARG A 147 -5.63 -9.96 0.46
CA ARG A 147 -6.26 -9.04 1.42
C ARG A 147 -7.57 -9.67 1.94
N ILE A 148 -7.55 -10.22 3.15
CA ILE A 148 -8.72 -10.92 3.75
C ILE A 148 -9.80 -9.95 4.23
N SER A 149 -9.41 -8.80 4.79
CA SER A 149 -10.33 -7.78 5.31
C SER A 149 -10.38 -6.56 4.38
N PRO A 150 -11.51 -5.84 4.28
CA PRO A 150 -11.59 -4.55 3.61
C PRO A 150 -10.90 -3.43 4.38
N LEU A 151 -10.64 -3.63 5.68
CA LEU A 151 -9.80 -2.73 6.47
C LEU A 151 -8.32 -3.08 6.33
N ARG A 152 -7.49 -2.06 6.50
CA ARG A 152 -6.03 -2.22 6.50
C ARG A 152 -5.62 -3.20 7.60
N ARG A 153 -4.90 -4.26 7.23
CA ARG A 153 -4.31 -5.18 8.20
C ARG A 153 -3.26 -4.45 9.02
N GLY A 154 -3.20 -4.79 10.31
CA GLY A 154 -2.26 -4.23 11.25
C GLY A 154 -2.94 -3.40 12.31
N ARG A 155 -2.10 -2.81 13.17
CA ARG A 155 -2.53 -2.12 14.37
C ARG A 155 -3.15 -0.76 14.03
N PRO A 156 -4.26 -0.37 14.67
CA PRO A 156 -4.75 1.00 14.56
C PRO A 156 -3.66 1.97 15.07
N PRO A 157 -3.52 3.15 14.43
CA PRO A 157 -2.61 4.18 14.94
C PRO A 157 -3.03 4.56 16.37
N GLY A 158 -2.06 4.70 17.28
CA GLY A 158 -2.31 5.11 18.66
C GLY A 158 -2.81 4.02 19.62
N GLY A 159 -3.06 2.79 19.17
CA GLY A 159 -3.38 1.72 20.10
C GLY A 159 -2.24 1.54 21.12
N ARG A 160 -2.53 1.35 22.41
CA ARG A 160 -1.52 0.92 23.42
C ARG A 160 -1.45 -0.60 23.44
N LEU A 161 -0.24 -1.17 23.36
CA LEU A 161 -0.15 -2.63 23.38
C LEU A 161 -0.64 -3.05 24.76
N THR A 162 -1.41 -4.12 24.87
CA THR A 162 -1.87 -4.61 26.18
C THR A 162 -0.70 -4.88 27.13
N ARG A 163 0.48 -5.25 26.59
CA ARG A 163 1.73 -5.38 27.36
C ARG A 163 2.32 -4.06 27.89
N PHE A 164 1.86 -2.91 27.41
CA PHE A 164 2.29 -1.56 27.83
C PHE A 164 1.10 -0.73 28.36
N ASP A 165 -0.03 -1.37 28.64
CA ASP A 165 -1.18 -0.71 29.23
C ASP A 165 -1.16 -0.91 30.75
N PRO A 166 -0.90 0.13 31.55
CA PRO A 166 -0.75 -0.01 33.00
C PRO A 166 -2.03 -0.50 33.70
N SER A 167 -3.21 -0.23 33.13
CA SER A 167 -4.50 -0.75 33.64
C SER A 167 -4.62 -2.27 33.46
N ALA A 168 -4.14 -2.80 32.32
CA ALA A 168 -4.14 -4.23 32.03
C ALA A 168 -3.27 -5.04 33.00
N TYR A 169 -2.24 -4.42 33.59
CA TYR A 169 -1.44 -5.04 34.66
C TYR A 169 -2.18 -5.03 36.01
N ARG A 170 -2.88 -3.94 36.34
CA ARG A 170 -3.67 -3.80 37.57
C ARG A 170 -4.80 -4.83 37.64
N ASP A 171 -5.51 -5.03 36.53
CA ASP A 171 -6.60 -6.00 36.43
C ASP A 171 -6.08 -7.46 36.41
N ALA A 172 -4.89 -7.69 35.84
CA ALA A 172 -4.25 -9.01 35.81
C ALA A 172 -3.60 -9.42 37.15
N ALA A 173 -3.28 -8.46 38.03
CA ALA A 173 -2.81 -8.75 39.39
C ALA A 173 -3.95 -9.27 40.29
N GLY A 174 -5.20 -8.87 40.02
CA GLY A 174 -6.40 -9.33 40.73
C GLY A 174 -7.06 -10.57 40.09
N ALA A 175 -7.02 -10.71 38.77
CA ALA A 175 -7.56 -11.87 38.07
C ALA A 175 -6.53 -13.02 38.06
N GLN A 176 -6.91 -14.19 38.57
CA GLN A 176 -6.11 -15.42 38.55
C GLN A 176 -5.20 -15.52 37.32
N ARG A 177 -3.90 -15.80 37.56
CA ARG A 177 -2.73 -15.91 36.64
C ARG A 177 -2.93 -16.69 35.32
N ARG A 178 -4.12 -17.19 35.02
CA ARG A 178 -4.48 -17.93 33.81
C ARG A 178 -4.61 -17.04 32.57
N ASN A 179 -4.91 -15.74 32.72
CA ASN A 179 -5.12 -14.81 31.60
C ASN A 179 -4.06 -13.70 31.48
N ALA A 180 -2.97 -13.77 32.23
CA ALA A 180 -1.87 -12.83 32.09
C ALA A 180 -1.19 -13.02 30.70
N PRO A 181 -0.87 -11.93 29.98
CA PRO A 181 -0.22 -12.03 28.67
C PRO A 181 1.13 -12.73 28.82
N ARG A 182 1.30 -13.89 28.15
CA ARG A 182 2.43 -14.82 28.29
C ARG A 182 3.84 -14.29 27.95
N ASN A 183 3.99 -13.00 27.63
CA ASN A 183 5.24 -12.39 27.17
C ASN A 183 5.42 -10.97 27.72
N VAL A 184 5.28 -10.78 29.02
CA VAL A 184 5.72 -9.54 29.70
C VAL A 184 7.10 -9.81 30.25
N ARG A 185 8.09 -9.01 29.88
CA ARG A 185 9.42 -9.08 30.49
C ARG A 185 9.38 -8.35 31.83
N GLU A 186 10.19 -8.76 32.80
CA GLU A 186 10.30 -8.07 34.10
C GLU A 186 10.52 -6.56 33.96
N VAL A 187 11.31 -6.15 32.96
CA VAL A 187 11.54 -4.74 32.61
C VAL A 187 10.25 -4.02 32.24
N ASP A 188 9.34 -4.68 31.54
CA ASP A 188 8.05 -4.09 31.16
C ASP A 188 7.13 -3.90 32.39
N GLU A 189 7.24 -4.77 33.40
CA GLU A 189 6.53 -4.63 34.68
C GLU A 189 7.04 -3.43 35.49
N ILE A 190 8.36 -3.30 35.58
CA ILE A 190 9.03 -2.19 36.27
C ILE A 190 8.65 -0.86 35.61
N LEU A 191 8.68 -0.81 34.27
CA LEU A 191 8.31 0.40 33.51
C LEU A 191 6.81 0.72 33.68
N ALA A 192 5.93 -0.27 33.70
CA ALA A 192 4.50 -0.05 33.94
C ALA A 192 4.23 0.49 35.34
N HIS A 193 4.89 -0.06 36.37
CA HIS A 193 4.78 0.41 37.75
C HIS A 193 5.32 1.83 37.93
N ALA A 194 6.51 2.12 37.38
CA ALA A 194 7.10 3.46 37.43
C ALA A 194 6.21 4.51 36.73
N HIS A 195 5.60 4.15 35.60
CA HIS A 195 4.66 5.02 34.89
C HIS A 195 3.38 5.26 35.69
N ALA A 196 2.86 4.25 36.40
CA ALA A 196 1.71 4.41 37.28
C ALA A 196 2.00 5.36 38.45
N LEU A 197 3.18 5.24 39.08
CA LEU A 197 3.63 6.15 40.14
C LEU A 197 3.80 7.58 39.62
N ALA A 198 4.34 7.74 38.41
CA ALA A 198 4.48 9.06 37.79
C ALA A 198 3.11 9.72 37.53
N ILE A 199 2.10 8.95 37.10
CA ILE A 199 0.73 9.46 36.95
C ILE A 199 0.17 9.88 38.32
N TYR A 200 0.30 9.03 39.33
CA TYR A 200 -0.17 9.33 40.68
C TYR A 200 0.49 10.60 41.27
N ALA A 201 1.78 10.79 41.04
CA ALA A 201 2.50 11.99 41.48
C ALA A 201 2.06 13.27 40.74
N LEU A 202 1.50 13.13 39.53
CA LEU A 202 0.96 14.25 38.75
C LEU A 202 -0.52 14.54 39.07
N GLU A 203 -1.23 13.60 39.70
CA GLU A 203 -2.57 13.85 40.22
C GLU A 203 -2.48 14.90 41.34
N ARG A 204 -3.27 15.97 41.21
CA ARG A 204 -3.31 17.02 42.24
C ARG A 204 -3.83 16.38 43.53
N PRO A 205 -3.17 16.57 44.68
CA PRO A 205 -3.70 16.07 45.94
C PRO A 205 -5.07 16.72 46.18
N ASP A 206 -6.08 15.88 46.42
CA ASP A 206 -7.38 16.31 46.91
C ASP A 206 -7.16 17.01 48.26
N THR A 207 -7.07 18.33 48.20
CA THR A 207 -7.04 19.19 49.37
C THR A 207 -8.49 19.43 49.75
N SER A 208 -9.00 18.54 50.60
CA SER A 208 -10.23 18.78 51.37
C SER A 208 -9.93 19.72 52.54
#